data_AF-A0A6P8DVB3-F1
#
_entry.id   AF-A0A6P8DVB3-F1
#
_cell.length_a   1.000
_cell.length_b   1.000
_cell.length_c   1.000
_cell.angle_alpha   90.00
_cell.angle_beta   90.00
_cell.angle_gamma   90.00
#
_symmetry.space_group_name_H-M   'P 1'
#
loop_
_entity.id
_entity.type
_entity.pdbx_description
1 polymer ?
#
loop_
_entity_poly.entity_id
_entity_poly.type
_entity_poly.pdbx_seq_one_letter_code
_entity_poly.pdbx_strand_id
1 'polypeptide(L)'
;MCDSSSLYAGWKKKECEWKNKEVESESKIQKLQQKVSQLKEAAAWSCSWDFHRSHYIYAGLQNGTLMVFDMCQTVKPVESLNGLSSNPIHTILSFSQKNTNRPRPVLTASSIGLSLWNDDCREERKTYFGSGKCR
;
A
#
# COMPACT_ATOMS: atom_id res chain seq x y z
N MET A 1 -36.37 48.06 -16.47
CA MET A 1 -35.39 47.69 -15.42
C MET A 1 -35.32 46.17 -15.34
N CYS A 2 -34.14 45.56 -15.40
CA CYS A 2 -34.02 44.12 -15.14
C CYS A 2 -34.30 43.87 -13.64
N ASP A 3 -35.11 42.86 -13.36
CA ASP A 3 -35.60 42.57 -12.02
C ASP A 3 -34.48 41.96 -11.15
N SER A 4 -34.23 42.54 -9.96
CA SER A 4 -33.13 42.14 -9.05
C SER A 4 -33.19 40.66 -8.68
N SER A 5 -34.41 40.12 -8.59
CA SER A 5 -34.67 38.70 -8.34
C SER A 5 -34.08 37.77 -9.42
N SER A 6 -34.15 38.18 -10.69
CA SER A 6 -33.64 37.37 -11.82
C SER A 6 -32.11 37.27 -11.82
N LEU A 7 -31.42 38.34 -11.40
CA LEU A 7 -29.97 38.36 -11.27
C LEU A 7 -29.52 37.46 -10.12
N TYR A 8 -30.19 37.52 -8.97
CA TYR A 8 -29.87 36.67 -7.82
C TYR A 8 -30.05 35.18 -8.13
N ALA A 9 -31.13 34.80 -8.82
CA ALA A 9 -31.34 33.42 -9.26
C ALA A 9 -30.24 32.95 -10.24
N GLY A 10 -29.84 33.81 -11.19
CA GLY A 10 -28.74 33.52 -12.11
C GLY A 10 -27.39 33.36 -11.40
N TRP A 11 -27.13 34.17 -10.38
CA TRP A 11 -25.95 34.06 -9.53
C TRP A 11 -25.94 32.76 -8.73
N LYS A 12 -27.06 32.40 -8.09
CA LYS A 12 -27.19 31.15 -7.33
C LYS A 12 -26.98 29.91 -8.18
N LYS A 13 -27.49 29.93 -9.42
CA LYS A 13 -27.25 28.85 -10.38
C LYS A 13 -25.76 28.68 -10.69
N LYS A 14 -25.07 29.78 -10.99
CA LYS A 14 -23.61 29.75 -11.22
C LYS A 14 -22.88 29.25 -9.97
N GLU A 15 -23.23 29.73 -8.77
CA GLU A 15 -22.57 29.29 -7.54
C GLU A 15 -22.62 27.76 -7.34
N CYS A 16 -23.75 27.11 -7.61
CA CYS A 16 -23.87 25.65 -7.56
C CYS A 16 -23.02 24.95 -8.64
N GLU A 17 -23.00 25.48 -9.87
CA GLU A 17 -22.17 24.92 -10.94
C GLU A 17 -20.68 24.96 -10.59
N TRP A 18 -20.22 26.05 -9.97
CA TRP A 18 -18.83 26.20 -9.53
C TRP A 18 -18.48 25.21 -8.43
N LYS A 19 -19.36 25.06 -7.42
CA LYS A 19 -19.17 24.07 -6.34
C LYS A 19 -19.08 22.64 -6.88
N ASN A 20 -19.91 22.27 -7.86
CA ASN A 20 -19.83 20.95 -8.48
C ASN A 20 -18.49 20.72 -9.21
N LYS A 21 -17.98 21.74 -9.92
CA LYS A 21 -16.67 21.67 -10.59
C LYS A 21 -15.51 21.59 -9.61
N GLU A 22 -15.62 22.23 -8.46
CA GLU A 22 -14.63 22.19 -7.39
C GLU A 22 -14.53 20.76 -6.82
N VAL A 23 -15.66 20.16 -6.43
CA VAL A 23 -15.72 18.77 -5.97
C VAL A 23 -15.17 17.79 -7.02
N GLU A 24 -15.51 17.98 -8.30
CA GLU A 24 -14.98 17.15 -9.38
C GLU A 24 -13.45 17.29 -9.51
N SER A 25 -12.94 18.51 -9.36
CA SER A 25 -11.50 18.79 -9.42
C SER A 25 -10.76 18.19 -8.23
N GLU A 26 -11.31 18.30 -7.03
CA GLU A 26 -10.78 17.66 -5.82
C GLU A 26 -10.73 16.14 -5.96
N SER A 27 -11.78 15.53 -6.50
CA SER A 27 -11.81 14.09 -6.79
C SER A 27 -10.70 13.68 -7.77
N LYS A 28 -10.47 14.49 -8.82
CA LYS A 28 -9.36 14.27 -9.76
C LYS A 28 -8.00 14.42 -9.10
N ILE A 29 -7.82 15.44 -8.26
CA ILE A 29 -6.58 15.65 -7.50
C ILE A 29 -6.31 14.45 -6.59
N GLN A 30 -7.31 13.98 -5.84
CA GLN A 30 -7.18 12.82 -4.97
C GLN A 30 -6.79 11.56 -5.75
N LYS A 31 -7.41 11.36 -6.92
CA LYS A 31 -7.09 10.23 -7.82
C LYS A 31 -5.67 10.33 -8.38
N LEU A 32 -5.22 11.53 -8.76
CA LEU A 32 -3.85 11.76 -9.23
C LEU A 32 -2.83 11.57 -8.11
N GLN A 33 -3.09 12.08 -6.91
CA GLN A 33 -2.25 11.86 -5.74
C GLN A 33 -2.12 10.36 -5.42
N GLN A 34 -3.23 9.61 -5.48
CA GLN A 34 -3.21 8.16 -5.33
C GLN A 34 -2.35 7.48 -6.41
N LYS A 35 -2.48 7.91 -7.67
CA LYS A 35 -1.70 7.36 -8.79
C LYS A 35 -0.21 7.70 -8.68
N VAL A 36 0.12 8.92 -8.24
CA VAL A 36 1.52 9.34 -7.98
C VAL A 36 2.13 8.52 -6.84
N SER A 37 1.36 8.21 -5.79
CA SER A 37 1.82 7.33 -4.71
C SER A 37 2.16 5.92 -5.22
N GLN A 38 1.36 5.38 -6.13
CA GLN A 38 1.62 4.08 -6.78
C GLN A 38 2.80 4.12 -7.76
N LEU A 39 3.05 5.27 -8.40
CA LEU A 39 4.15 5.46 -9.36
C LEU A 39 5.46 5.90 -8.69
N LYS A 40 5.44 6.25 -7.40
CA LYS A 40 6.66 6.60 -6.68
C LYS A 40 7.49 5.32 -6.55
N GLU A 41 8.43 5.15 -7.48
CA GLU A 41 9.44 4.11 -7.41
C GLU A 41 10.17 4.24 -6.07
N ALA A 42 9.82 3.36 -5.14
CA ALA A 42 10.54 3.23 -3.88
C ALA A 42 11.66 2.24 -4.13
N ALA A 43 12.90 2.65 -3.83
CA ALA A 43 14.04 1.78 -3.96
C ALA A 43 13.82 0.50 -3.13
N ALA A 44 14.23 -0.64 -3.69
CA ALA A 44 14.32 -1.88 -2.93
C ALA A 44 15.43 -1.75 -1.88
N TRP A 45 15.12 -2.10 -0.64
CA TRP A 45 16.03 -2.03 0.50
C TRP A 45 16.49 -3.40 0.97
N SER A 46 15.62 -4.40 0.85
CA SER A 46 15.95 -5.79 1.17
C SER A 46 15.25 -6.72 0.20
N CYS A 47 15.82 -7.91 0.02
CA CYS A 47 15.17 -8.97 -0.74
C CYS A 47 15.45 -10.33 -0.10
N SER A 48 14.54 -11.27 -0.32
CA SER A 48 14.66 -12.64 0.18
C SER A 48 13.91 -13.59 -0.73
N TRP A 49 14.44 -14.79 -0.92
CA TRP A 49 13.79 -15.84 -1.68
C TRP A 49 12.67 -16.50 -0.88
N ASP A 50 11.62 -16.96 -1.55
CA ASP A 50 10.67 -17.89 -0.95
C ASP A 50 11.34 -19.27 -0.81
N PHE A 51 11.43 -19.76 0.43
CA PHE A 51 12.02 -21.06 0.75
C PHE A 51 11.24 -22.23 0.13
N HIS A 52 9.93 -22.08 -0.06
CA HIS A 52 9.05 -23.11 -0.62
C HIS A 52 8.87 -23.00 -2.11
N ARG A 53 8.93 -21.78 -2.65
CA ARG A 53 8.76 -21.51 -4.09
C ARG A 53 10.02 -20.84 -4.61
N SER A 54 10.98 -21.64 -5.08
CA SER A 54 12.28 -21.13 -5.53
C SER A 54 12.23 -20.18 -6.73
N HIS A 55 11.06 -19.98 -7.35
CA HIS A 55 10.83 -19.00 -8.42
C HIS A 55 10.25 -17.68 -7.90
N TYR A 56 9.86 -17.60 -6.63
CA TYR A 56 9.34 -16.38 -6.02
C TYR A 56 10.42 -15.64 -5.22
N ILE A 57 10.50 -14.32 -5.42
CA ILE A 57 11.35 -13.43 -4.65
C ILE A 57 10.52 -12.30 -4.04
N TYR A 58 10.81 -12.00 -2.78
CA TYR A 58 10.25 -10.87 -2.06
C TYR A 58 11.21 -9.69 -2.11
N ALA A 59 10.67 -8.49 -2.29
CA ALA A 59 11.41 -7.24 -2.21
C ALA A 59 10.73 -6.28 -1.23
N GLY A 60 11.48 -5.84 -0.23
CA GLY A 60 11.04 -4.87 0.76
C GLY A 60 11.48 -3.48 0.32
N LEU A 61 10.55 -2.56 0.20
CA LEU A 61 10.81 -1.21 -0.32
C LEU A 61 11.06 -0.20 0.81
N GLN A 62 11.62 0.95 0.43
CA GLN A 62 11.83 2.10 1.32
C GLN A 62 10.55 2.64 1.96
N ASN A 63 9.42 2.54 1.27
CA ASN A 63 8.13 3.05 1.71
C ASN A 63 7.32 2.03 2.52
N GLY A 64 7.94 0.92 2.94
CA GLY A 64 7.27 -0.13 3.70
C GLY A 64 6.40 -1.08 2.88
N THR A 65 6.37 -0.96 1.56
CA THR A 65 5.67 -1.92 0.68
C THR A 65 6.51 -3.20 0.51
N LEU A 66 5.85 -4.36 0.58
CA LEU A 66 6.40 -5.66 0.22
C LEU A 66 5.93 -6.02 -1.19
N MET A 67 6.85 -6.16 -2.14
CA MET A 67 6.57 -6.65 -3.49
C MET A 67 6.94 -8.12 -3.62
N VAL A 68 6.15 -8.86 -4.39
CA VAL A 68 6.37 -10.27 -4.70
C VAL A 68 6.54 -10.41 -6.20
N PHE A 69 7.65 -11.02 -6.63
CA PHE A 69 7.93 -11.27 -8.04
C PHE A 69 8.04 -12.76 -8.30
N ASP A 70 7.49 -13.19 -9.44
CA ASP A 70 7.76 -14.50 -10.02
C ASP A 70 8.90 -14.33 -11.04
N MET A 71 10.00 -15.02 -10.83
CA MET A 71 11.18 -14.98 -11.67
C MET A 71 10.96 -15.64 -13.04
N CYS A 72 9.91 -16.45 -13.18
CA CYS A 72 9.46 -16.93 -14.48
C CYS A 72 8.71 -15.84 -15.28
N GLN A 73 8.17 -14.81 -14.63
CA GLN A 73 7.42 -13.71 -15.26
C GLN A 73 7.73 -12.35 -14.58
N THR A 74 8.77 -11.68 -15.06
CA THR A 74 9.31 -10.46 -14.42
C THR A 74 8.70 -9.14 -14.92
N VAL A 75 7.68 -9.19 -15.80
CA VAL A 75 7.07 -7.99 -16.41
C VAL A 75 6.44 -7.07 -15.35
N LYS A 76 5.90 -7.64 -14.29
CA LYS A 76 5.27 -6.91 -13.18
C LYS A 76 5.33 -7.76 -11.91
N PRO A 77 5.26 -7.14 -10.72
CA PRO A 77 5.04 -7.89 -9.49
C PRO A 77 3.77 -8.73 -9.58
N VAL A 78 3.83 -9.93 -9.03
CA VAL A 78 2.67 -10.79 -8.79
C VAL A 78 1.76 -10.14 -7.76
N GLU A 79 2.37 -9.59 -6.69
CA GLU A 79 1.66 -8.88 -5.63
C GLU A 79 2.45 -7.67 -5.12
N SER A 80 1.72 -6.68 -4.62
CA SER A 80 2.25 -5.50 -3.96
C SER A 80 1.42 -5.24 -2.70
N LEU A 81 2.03 -5.46 -1.54
CA LEU A 81 1.38 -5.41 -0.23
C LEU A 81 1.87 -4.17 0.52
N ASN A 82 0.95 -3.25 0.83
CA ASN A 82 1.30 -2.02 1.53
C ASN A 82 1.53 -2.30 3.02
N GLY A 83 2.70 -1.92 3.53
CA GLY A 83 3.03 -2.05 4.95
C GLY A 83 2.19 -1.18 5.86
N LEU A 84 2.19 -1.54 7.14
CA LEU A 84 1.56 -0.77 8.21
C LEU A 84 2.26 0.57 8.50
N SER A 85 3.44 0.79 7.93
CA SER A 85 4.19 2.03 8.06
C SER A 85 4.91 2.35 6.76
N SER A 86 5.29 3.61 6.59
CA SER A 86 6.11 4.06 5.48
C SER A 86 7.62 3.86 5.71
N ASN A 87 8.00 3.08 6.73
CA ASN A 87 9.41 2.85 7.06
C ASN A 87 10.01 1.75 6.18
N PRO A 88 11.31 1.82 5.86
CA PRO A 88 11.96 0.82 5.03
C PRO A 88 11.89 -0.59 5.62
N ILE A 89 11.61 -1.58 4.78
CA ILE A 89 11.74 -3.00 5.14
C ILE A 89 13.20 -3.40 4.97
N HIS A 90 13.87 -3.75 6.07
CA HIS A 90 15.28 -4.12 6.07
C HIS A 90 15.52 -5.64 6.22
N THR A 91 14.53 -6.39 6.67
CA THR A 91 14.62 -7.86 6.80
C THR A 91 13.34 -8.51 6.33
N ILE A 92 13.48 -9.62 5.58
CA ILE A 92 12.37 -10.44 5.10
C ILE A 92 12.70 -11.90 5.38
N LEU A 93 11.80 -12.59 6.05
CA LEU A 93 11.92 -14.00 6.40
C LEU A 93 10.69 -14.76 5.90
N SER A 94 10.91 -15.63 4.91
CA SER A 94 9.94 -16.66 4.54
C SER A 94 10.15 -17.88 5.43
N PHE A 95 9.08 -18.42 6.02
CA PHE A 95 9.19 -19.63 6.84
C PHE A 95 8.01 -20.58 6.67
N SER A 96 8.29 -21.86 6.88
CA SER A 96 7.28 -22.93 6.88
C SER A 96 6.66 -23.07 8.25
N GLN A 97 5.33 -23.02 8.34
CA GLN A 97 4.64 -23.67 9.46
C GLN A 97 4.58 -25.18 9.19
N LYS A 98 5.17 -25.97 10.08
CA LYS A 98 5.02 -27.43 10.06
C LYS A 98 3.55 -27.78 10.29
N ASN A 99 3.01 -28.68 9.46
CA ASN A 99 1.69 -29.33 9.60
C ASN A 99 0.44 -28.56 9.16
N THR A 100 0.55 -27.51 8.33
CA THR A 100 -0.66 -26.92 7.72
C THR A 100 -0.49 -26.83 6.20
N ASN A 101 -1.51 -27.31 5.49
CA ASN A 101 -1.69 -27.11 4.04
C ASN A 101 -2.08 -25.64 3.73
N ARG A 102 -1.69 -24.70 4.60
CA ARG A 102 -2.16 -23.32 4.61
C ARG A 102 -1.19 -22.37 3.91
N PRO A 103 -1.69 -21.17 3.53
CA PRO A 103 -0.89 -20.03 3.13
C PRO A 103 0.38 -19.82 3.94
N ARG A 104 1.49 -19.57 3.23
CA ARG A 104 2.82 -19.53 3.83
C ARG A 104 3.08 -18.11 4.38
N PRO A 105 3.35 -17.96 5.69
CA PRO A 105 3.61 -16.65 6.28
C PRO A 105 4.93 -16.05 5.82
N VAL A 106 4.94 -14.75 5.56
CA VAL A 106 6.16 -13.94 5.40
C VAL A 106 6.26 -12.97 6.58
N LEU A 107 7.41 -12.90 7.22
CA LEU A 107 7.69 -11.94 8.28
C LEU A 107 8.62 -10.85 7.76
N THR A 108 8.25 -9.59 7.95
CA THR A 108 9.09 -8.44 7.58
C THR A 108 9.43 -7.62 8.81
N ALA A 109 10.65 -7.10 8.87
CA ALA A 109 11.07 -6.16 9.90
C ALA A 109 11.28 -4.77 9.32
N SER A 110 10.78 -3.78 10.05
CA SER A 110 11.04 -2.36 9.84
C SER A 110 11.47 -1.72 11.17
N SER A 111 11.96 -0.49 11.13
CA SER A 111 12.43 0.23 12.34
C SER A 111 11.34 0.38 13.41
N ILE A 112 10.07 0.32 13.01
CA ILE A 112 8.91 0.37 13.91
C ILE A 112 8.55 -1.00 14.53
N GLY A 113 9.03 -2.11 13.96
CA GLY A 113 8.73 -3.46 14.43
C GLY A 113 8.53 -4.48 13.31
N LEU A 114 7.91 -5.61 13.68
CA LEU A 114 7.67 -6.74 12.79
C LEU A 114 6.26 -6.69 12.18
N SER A 115 6.09 -7.20 10.97
CA SER A 115 4.80 -7.39 10.30
C SER A 115 4.73 -8.78 9.70
N LEU A 116 3.56 -9.43 9.83
CA LEU A 116 3.32 -10.79 9.36
C LEU A 116 2.30 -10.75 8.22
N TRP A 117 2.63 -11.40 7.11
CA TRP A 117 1.84 -11.46 5.89
C TRP A 117 1.41 -12.91 5.64
N ASN A 118 0.11 -13.18 5.49
CA ASN A 118 -0.43 -14.52 5.19
C ASN A 118 -1.42 -14.44 4.02
N ASP A 119 -1.42 -15.40 3.08
CA ASP A 119 -2.41 -15.42 1.99
C ASP A 119 -3.87 -15.58 2.49
N ASP A 120 -4.07 -16.11 3.72
CA ASP A 120 -5.39 -16.30 4.35
C ASP A 120 -5.91 -15.04 5.09
N CYS A 121 -5.08 -13.99 5.22
CA CYS A 121 -5.38 -12.85 6.07
C CYS A 121 -5.34 -11.54 5.26
N ARG A 122 -6.46 -11.25 4.59
CA ARG A 122 -6.93 -9.85 4.42
C ARG A 122 -7.24 -9.16 5.75
N GLU A 123 -7.12 -9.87 6.88
CA GLU A 123 -7.46 -9.39 8.21
C GLU A 123 -6.29 -9.60 9.19
N GLU A 124 -5.72 -8.46 9.59
CA GLU A 124 -4.51 -8.27 10.37
C GLU A 124 -4.61 -8.91 11.77
N ARG A 125 -3.93 -10.04 12.02
CA ARG A 125 -3.58 -10.41 13.40
C ARG A 125 -2.31 -9.68 13.82
N LYS A 126 -2.51 -8.48 14.36
CA LYS A 126 -1.51 -7.59 14.96
C LYS A 126 -0.82 -8.30 16.12
N THR A 127 0.41 -8.72 15.91
CA THR A 127 1.26 -9.19 17.02
C THR A 127 2.41 -8.22 17.13
N TYR A 128 2.27 -7.22 18.00
CA TYR A 128 3.40 -6.42 18.45
C TYR A 128 4.30 -7.34 19.28
N PHE A 129 5.29 -7.95 18.64
CA PHE A 129 6.43 -8.48 19.38
C PHE A 129 7.25 -7.27 19.84
N GLY A 130 6.82 -6.66 20.95
CA GLY A 130 7.57 -5.64 21.64
C GLY A 130 8.95 -6.19 21.96
N SER A 131 9.97 -5.50 21.47
CA SER A 131 11.37 -5.81 21.74
C SER A 131 11.60 -5.84 23.26
N GLY A 132 11.81 -7.04 23.81
CA GLY A 132 12.64 -7.17 25.00
C GLY A 132 13.99 -6.55 24.67
N LYS A 133 14.42 -5.57 25.46
CA LYS A 133 15.75 -4.95 25.36
C LYS A 133 16.80 -6.07 25.32
N CYS A 134 17.48 -6.23 24.19
CA CYS A 134 18.81 -6.82 24.20
C CYS A 134 19.73 -5.79 24.87
N ARG A 135 20.20 -6.13 26.07
CA ARG A 135 21.27 -5.43 26.77
C ARG A 135 22.46 -6.37 26.85
#